data_AF-A0AAJ2NEK3-F1
#
_entry.id   AF-A0AAJ2NEK3-F1
#
_cell.length_a   1.000
_cell.length_b   1.000
_cell.length_c   1.000
_cell.angle_alpha   90.00
_cell.angle_beta   90.00
_cell.angle_gamma   90.00
#
_symmetry.space_group_name_H-M   'P 1'
#
loop_
_entity.id
_entity.type
_entity.pdbx_description
1 polymer ?
#
loop_
_entity_poly.entity_id
_entity_poly.type
_entity_poly.pdbx_seq_one_letter_code
_entity_poly.pdbx_strand_id
1 'polypeptide(L)'
;MKPAEKRNQEHNSTVDNATKVRCPNCGHIRMGPPPTHKCPECGVFSQEWLIYDWESFASFRRQHLKCNIVIIVLVVINIAALVWFESSNVFLWMLNVLSIPAAISLSFCRYDLRGQAEYEGHSNHATLPWFFCFSGL
;
A
#
# COMPACT_ATOMS: atom_id res chain seq x y z
N MET A 1 0.42 -13.72 -43.70
CA MET A 1 0.81 -13.84 -42.27
C MET A 1 -0.38 -14.39 -41.49
N LYS A 2 -0.22 -15.55 -40.81
CA LYS A 2 -1.33 -16.30 -40.20
C LYS A 2 -1.76 -15.70 -38.85
N PRO A 3 -3.06 -15.62 -38.54
CA PRO A 3 -3.60 -15.00 -37.31
C PRO A 3 -3.26 -15.74 -36.00
N ALA A 4 -2.72 -16.97 -36.07
CA ALA A 4 -2.34 -17.74 -34.90
C ALA A 4 -1.05 -17.24 -34.22
N GLU A 5 -0.13 -16.63 -34.97
CA GLU A 5 1.18 -16.23 -34.44
C GLU A 5 1.12 -14.92 -33.62
N LYS A 6 0.23 -13.99 -34.02
CA LYS A 6 -0.08 -12.79 -33.22
C LYS A 6 -0.68 -13.13 -31.86
N ARG A 7 -1.56 -14.15 -31.78
CA ARG A 7 -2.19 -14.59 -30.53
C ARG A 7 -1.17 -15.16 -29.55
N ASN A 8 -0.18 -15.91 -30.04
CA ASN A 8 0.86 -16.49 -29.19
C ASN A 8 1.88 -15.44 -28.70
N GLN A 9 2.16 -14.39 -29.48
CA GLN A 9 3.01 -13.28 -29.04
C GLN A 9 2.33 -12.36 -28.02
N GLU A 10 1.02 -12.10 -28.17
CA GLU A 10 0.24 -11.31 -27.20
C GLU A 10 -0.04 -12.09 -25.90
N HIS A 11 -0.11 -13.43 -25.98
CA HIS A 11 -0.21 -14.31 -24.81
C HIS A 11 1.12 -14.44 -24.06
N ASN A 12 2.27 -14.48 -24.76
CA ASN A 12 3.58 -14.52 -24.09
C ASN A 12 3.97 -13.17 -23.47
N SER A 13 3.64 -12.03 -24.08
CA SER A 13 3.95 -10.71 -23.51
C SER A 13 3.12 -10.34 -22.28
N THR A 14 2.00 -11.03 -22.05
CA THR A 14 1.12 -10.82 -20.87
C THR A 14 1.48 -11.72 -19.68
N VAL A 15 2.19 -12.83 -19.90
CA VAL A 15 2.64 -13.72 -18.81
C VAL A 15 3.90 -13.19 -18.12
N ASP A 16 4.74 -12.46 -18.84
CA ASP A 16 6.02 -11.95 -18.32
C ASP A 16 5.85 -10.79 -17.30
N ASN A 17 4.68 -10.16 -17.26
CA ASN A 17 4.29 -9.13 -16.28
C ASN A 17 3.21 -9.61 -15.29
N ALA A 18 2.92 -10.92 -15.26
CA ALA A 18 1.84 -11.42 -14.41
C ALA A 18 2.25 -11.33 -12.92
N THR A 19 1.55 -10.49 -12.17
CA THR A 19 1.78 -10.29 -10.74
C THR A 19 1.65 -11.61 -10.00
N LYS A 20 2.66 -11.98 -9.20
CA LYS A 20 2.57 -13.14 -8.32
C LYS A 20 1.48 -12.89 -7.28
N VAL A 21 0.53 -13.81 -7.16
CA VAL A 21 -0.53 -13.76 -6.16
C VAL A 21 -0.57 -15.04 -5.34
N ARG A 22 -0.86 -14.90 -4.05
CA ARG A 22 -0.90 -15.96 -3.05
C ARG A 22 -2.33 -16.13 -2.54
N CYS A 23 -2.79 -17.37 -2.49
CA CYS A 23 -4.07 -17.69 -1.87
C CYS A 23 -3.99 -17.47 -0.35
N PRO A 24 -4.91 -16.70 0.26
CA PRO A 24 -4.87 -16.43 1.70
C PRO A 24 -5.16 -17.67 2.56
N ASN A 25 -5.81 -18.71 2.02
CA ASN A 25 -6.21 -19.89 2.79
C ASN A 25 -5.13 -20.98 2.82
N CYS A 26 -4.59 -21.36 1.66
CA CYS A 26 -3.61 -22.46 1.55
C CYS A 26 -2.20 -22.01 1.19
N GLY A 27 -1.98 -20.72 0.92
CA GLY A 27 -0.67 -20.19 0.56
C GLY A 27 -0.19 -20.53 -0.84
N HIS A 28 -1.02 -21.17 -1.69
CA HIS A 28 -0.65 -21.49 -3.07
C HIS A 28 -0.35 -20.20 -3.87
N ILE A 29 0.84 -20.16 -4.50
CA ILE A 29 1.35 -19.02 -5.28
C ILE A 29 1.13 -19.29 -6.76
N ARG A 30 0.56 -18.33 -7.48
CA ARG A 30 0.30 -18.39 -8.92
C ARG A 30 0.56 -17.03 -9.57
N MET A 31 0.68 -17.04 -10.90
CA MET A 31 0.78 -15.83 -11.70
C MET A 31 -0.63 -15.33 -12.04
N GLY A 32 -0.99 -14.14 -11.53
CA GLY A 32 -2.30 -13.50 -11.71
C GLY A 32 -3.48 -14.17 -10.95
N PRO A 33 -4.52 -13.41 -10.57
CA PRO A 33 -5.68 -13.96 -9.87
C PRO A 33 -6.47 -14.96 -10.76
N PRO A 34 -7.12 -15.99 -10.17
CA PRO A 34 -8.01 -16.86 -10.92
C PRO A 34 -9.20 -16.07 -11.48
N PRO A 35 -9.63 -16.33 -12.72
CA PRO A 35 -10.82 -15.68 -13.29
C PRO A 35 -12.08 -15.98 -12.48
N THR A 36 -12.10 -17.11 -11.78
CA THR A 36 -13.22 -17.55 -10.92
C THR A 36 -13.06 -17.14 -9.45
N HIS A 37 -11.95 -16.48 -9.08
CA HIS A 37 -11.55 -16.18 -7.69
C HIS A 37 -11.51 -17.40 -6.75
N LYS A 38 -11.66 -18.62 -7.27
CA LYS A 38 -11.50 -19.88 -6.53
C LYS A 38 -10.07 -20.37 -6.64
N CYS A 39 -9.51 -20.79 -5.51
CA CYS A 39 -8.20 -21.41 -5.50
C CYS A 39 -8.27 -22.81 -6.12
N PRO A 40 -7.39 -23.15 -7.08
CA PRO A 40 -7.39 -24.48 -7.70
C PRO A 40 -6.99 -25.60 -6.73
N GLU A 41 -6.18 -25.29 -5.70
CA GLU A 41 -5.71 -26.28 -4.73
C GLU A 41 -6.73 -26.58 -3.62
N CYS A 42 -7.24 -25.53 -2.96
CA CYS A 42 -8.14 -25.70 -1.82
C CYS A 42 -9.63 -25.53 -2.17
N GLY A 43 -9.97 -25.14 -3.40
CA GLY A 43 -11.35 -24.93 -3.86
C GLY A 43 -12.06 -23.72 -3.23
N VAL A 44 -11.45 -23.06 -2.25
CA VAL A 44 -12.03 -21.94 -1.53
C VAL A 44 -12.05 -20.69 -2.40
N PHE A 45 -13.18 -19.99 -2.38
CA PHE A 45 -13.35 -18.69 -3.00
C PHE A 45 -12.70 -17.61 -2.11
N SER A 46 -11.78 -16.83 -2.67
CA SER A 46 -11.19 -15.67 -2.00
C SER A 46 -11.28 -14.45 -2.90
N GLN A 47 -11.96 -13.41 -2.42
CA GLN A 47 -12.04 -12.12 -3.12
C GLN A 47 -10.71 -11.37 -3.03
N GLU A 48 -10.03 -11.48 -1.89
CA GLU A 48 -8.76 -10.81 -1.61
C GLU A 48 -7.58 -11.77 -1.80
N TRP A 49 -7.02 -11.79 -3.01
CA TRP A 49 -5.76 -12.47 -3.27
C TRP A 49 -4.59 -11.59 -2.81
N LEU A 50 -3.62 -12.19 -2.09
CA LEU A 50 -2.45 -11.46 -1.61
C LEU A 50 -1.47 -11.27 -2.77
N ILE A 51 -1.13 -10.03 -3.08
CA ILE A 51 -0.16 -9.70 -4.11
C ILE A 51 1.25 -9.84 -3.53
N TYR A 52 2.04 -10.72 -4.13
CA TYR A 52 3.44 -10.94 -3.78
C TYR A 52 4.34 -10.07 -4.67
N ASP A 53 4.32 -8.78 -4.38
CA ASP A 53 5.23 -7.80 -5.00
C ASP A 53 5.87 -6.98 -3.88
N TRP A 54 7.07 -7.39 -3.47
CA TRP A 54 7.82 -6.70 -2.41
C TRP A 54 8.34 -5.35 -2.86
N GLU A 55 8.83 -5.24 -4.10
CA GLU A 55 9.45 -4.00 -4.58
C GLU A 55 8.43 -2.88 -4.65
N SER A 56 7.26 -3.15 -5.23
CA SER A 56 6.17 -2.17 -5.26
C SER A 56 5.67 -1.86 -3.86
N PHE A 57 5.41 -2.87 -3.01
CA PHE A 57 4.97 -2.64 -1.63
C PHE A 57 5.96 -1.78 -0.84
N ALA A 58 7.25 -2.10 -0.91
CA ALA A 58 8.30 -1.35 -0.24
C ALA A 58 8.42 0.08 -0.79
N SER A 59 8.20 0.28 -2.10
CA SER A 59 8.17 1.62 -2.70
C SER A 59 7.02 2.47 -2.15
N PHE A 60 5.81 1.89 -2.02
CA PHE A 60 4.66 2.56 -1.42
C PHE A 60 4.91 2.89 0.05
N ARG A 61 5.41 1.93 0.85
CA ARG A 61 5.75 2.17 2.27
C ARG A 61 6.82 3.24 2.45
N ARG A 62 7.85 3.27 1.60
CA ARG A 62 8.86 4.34 1.59
C ARG A 62 8.26 5.69 1.24
N GLN A 63 7.34 5.75 0.27
CA GLN A 63 6.66 6.98 -0.09
C GLN A 63 5.77 7.50 1.05
N HIS A 64 5.00 6.62 1.71
CA HIS A 64 4.23 6.96 2.91
C HIS A 64 5.13 7.49 4.03
N LEU A 65 6.28 6.86 4.25
CA LEU A 65 7.25 7.31 5.25
C LEU A 65 7.74 8.75 4.94
N LYS A 66 8.02 9.08 3.68
CA LYS A 66 8.37 10.45 3.27
C LYS A 66 7.22 11.42 3.53
N CYS A 67 5.99 11.07 3.15
CA CYS A 67 4.80 11.91 3.38
C CYS A 67 4.57 12.16 4.88
N ASN A 68 4.64 11.12 5.72
CA ASN A 68 4.49 11.26 7.17
C ASN A 68 5.57 12.18 7.77
N ILE A 69 6.83 12.07 7.31
CA ILE A 69 7.90 12.98 7.75
C ILE A 69 7.59 14.42 7.37
N VAL A 70 7.13 14.67 6.13
CA VAL A 70 6.77 16.02 5.68
C VAL A 70 5.62 16.58 6.54
N ILE A 71 4.58 15.80 6.81
CA ILE A 71 3.45 16.21 7.67
C ILE A 71 3.95 16.58 9.07
N ILE A 72 4.80 15.74 9.68
CA ILE A 72 5.37 16.01 11.01
C ILE A 72 6.21 17.29 11.00
N VAL A 73 7.03 17.51 9.98
CA VAL A 73 7.83 18.74 9.85
C VAL A 73 6.93 19.98 9.73
N LEU A 74 5.89 19.92 8.91
CA LEU A 74 4.93 21.03 8.77
C LEU A 74 4.18 21.32 10.07
N VAL A 75 3.78 20.27 10.81
CA VAL A 75 3.16 20.41 12.13
C VAL A 75 4.12 21.07 13.12
N VAL A 76 5.39 20.66 13.15
CA VAL A 76 6.40 21.28 14.04
C VAL A 76 6.60 22.76 13.70
N ILE A 77 6.69 23.11 12.42
CA ILE A 77 6.78 24.52 11.97
C ILE A 77 5.52 25.28 12.39
N ASN A 78 4.33 24.68 12.25
CA ASN A 78 3.07 25.29 12.66
C ASN A 78 3.03 25.58 14.17
N ILE A 79 3.42 24.62 15.00
CA ILE A 79 3.52 24.80 16.47
C ILE A 79 4.52 25.91 16.80
N ALA A 80 5.70 25.91 16.17
CA ALA A 80 6.71 26.93 16.40
C ALA A 80 6.18 28.34 16.06
N ALA A 81 5.47 28.48 14.94
CA ALA A 81 4.83 29.73 14.56
C ALA A 81 3.72 30.15 15.54
N LEU A 82 2.85 29.24 15.95
CA LEU A 82 1.79 29.52 16.91
C LEU A 82 2.34 30.05 18.24
N VAL A 83 3.40 29.42 18.73
CA VAL A 83 4.08 29.84 19.97
C VAL A 83 4.78 31.18 19.77
N TRP A 84 5.47 31.39 18.65
CA TRP A 84 6.19 32.64 18.37
C TRP A 84 5.25 33.86 18.24
N PHE A 85 4.08 33.66 17.64
CA PHE A 85 3.09 34.71 17.42
C PHE A 85 2.01 34.79 18.51
N GLU A 86 2.14 34.02 19.60
CA GLU A 86 1.16 33.95 20.70
C GLU A 86 -0.29 33.72 20.21
N SER A 87 -0.45 32.90 19.17
CA SER A 87 -1.73 32.74 18.50
C SER A 87 -2.65 31.74 19.19
N SER A 88 -3.86 32.17 19.53
CA SER A 88 -4.93 31.33 20.08
C SER A 88 -5.83 30.69 19.01
N ASN A 89 -5.35 30.60 17.76
CA ASN A 89 -6.17 30.09 16.65
C ASN A 89 -6.42 28.58 16.78
N VAL A 90 -7.65 28.22 17.20
CA VAL A 90 -8.07 26.85 17.46
C VAL A 90 -7.88 25.92 16.24
N PHE A 91 -8.11 26.42 15.01
CA PHE A 91 -7.96 25.60 13.81
C PHE A 91 -6.53 25.12 13.61
N LEU A 92 -5.55 26.00 13.82
CA LEU A 92 -4.14 25.65 13.71
C LEU A 92 -3.71 24.70 14.83
N TRP A 93 -4.24 24.87 16.04
CA TRP A 93 -4.04 23.90 17.12
C TRP A 93 -4.63 22.52 16.78
N MET A 94 -5.79 22.46 16.13
CA MET A 94 -6.43 21.21 15.70
C MET A 94 -5.65 20.50 14.59
N LEU A 95 -4.94 21.22 13.71
CA LEU A 95 -4.08 20.60 12.69
C LEU A 95 -2.97 19.74 13.32
N ASN A 96 -2.53 20.05 14.54
CA ASN A 96 -1.52 19.26 15.24
C ASN A 96 -2.02 17.86 15.61
N VAL A 97 -3.33 17.63 15.66
CA VAL A 97 -3.92 16.28 15.88
C VAL A 97 -3.54 15.33 14.74
N LEU A 98 -3.26 15.84 13.53
CA LEU A 98 -2.79 15.05 12.39
C LEU A 98 -1.40 14.42 12.61
N SER A 99 -0.63 14.89 13.59
CA SER A 99 0.65 14.25 13.96
C SER A 99 0.47 12.85 14.54
N ILE A 100 -0.66 12.57 15.19
CA ILE A 100 -0.94 11.28 15.83
C ILE A 100 -1.03 10.15 14.78
N PRO A 101 -1.95 10.20 13.78
CA PRO A 101 -2.00 9.18 12.75
C PRO A 101 -0.72 9.14 11.89
N ALA A 102 -0.05 10.27 11.68
CA ALA A 102 1.23 10.31 10.98
C ALA A 102 2.33 9.53 11.72
N ALA A 103 2.44 9.68 13.05
CA ALA A 103 3.42 8.98 13.88
C ALA A 103 3.14 7.47 13.99
N ILE A 104 1.86 7.10 14.11
CA ILE A 104 1.42 5.69 14.11
C ILE A 104 1.74 5.05 12.76
N SER A 105 1.34 5.70 11.66
CA SER A 105 1.62 5.22 10.29
C SER A 105 3.11 5.11 10.01
N LEU A 106 3.91 6.08 10.47
CA LEU A 106 5.36 6.06 10.36
C LEU A 106 5.98 4.84 11.06
N SER A 107 5.47 4.48 12.24
CA SER A 107 5.95 3.34 13.01
C SER A 107 5.63 2.01 12.33
N PHE A 108 4.39 1.83 11.86
CA PHE A 108 4.00 0.65 11.09
C PHE A 108 4.81 0.52 9.79
N CYS A 109 4.97 1.59 9.02
CA CYS A 109 5.76 1.53 7.78
C CYS A 109 7.22 1.13 8.05
N ARG A 110 7.81 1.58 9.17
CA ARG A 110 9.16 1.16 9.57
C ARG A 110 9.22 -0.30 9.98
N TYR A 111 8.21 -0.78 10.72
CA TYR A 111 8.11 -2.18 11.10
C TYR A 111 8.00 -3.06 9.85
N ASP A 112 7.09 -2.74 8.94
CA ASP A 112 6.85 -3.50 7.70
C ASP A 112 8.09 -3.54 6.79
N LEU A 113 8.82 -2.43 6.68
CA LEU A 113 10.05 -2.38 5.89
C LEU A 113 11.20 -3.18 6.51
N ARG A 114 11.20 -3.39 7.84
CA ARG A 114 12.17 -4.26 8.51
C ARG A 114 11.78 -5.74 8.38
N GLY A 115 10.49 -6.04 8.35
CA GLY A 115 9.93 -7.39 8.25
C GLY A 115 10.02 -8.04 6.86
N GLN A 116 10.98 -7.66 6.01
CA GLN A 116 11.09 -8.20 4.64
C GLN A 116 11.14 -9.73 4.61
N ALA A 117 11.80 -10.36 5.59
CA ALA A 117 11.91 -11.82 5.68
C ALA A 117 10.59 -12.53 6.01
N GLU A 118 9.64 -11.83 6.62
CA GLU A 118 8.33 -12.34 7.03
C GLU A 118 7.21 -11.88 6.07
N TYR A 119 7.58 -11.34 4.91
CA TYR A 119 6.62 -10.78 3.97
C TYR A 119 5.78 -11.86 3.29
N GLU A 120 4.50 -11.91 3.63
CA GLU A 120 3.55 -12.92 3.17
C GLU A 120 2.76 -12.52 1.91
N GLY A 121 2.99 -11.30 1.41
CA GLY A 121 2.15 -10.63 0.42
C GLY A 121 1.22 -9.59 1.06
N HIS A 122 0.64 -8.69 0.26
CA HIS A 122 -0.26 -7.65 0.75
C HIS A 122 -1.59 -7.63 -0.01
N SER A 123 -2.65 -7.13 0.62
CA SER A 123 -3.90 -6.82 -0.08
C SER A 123 -3.77 -5.47 -0.79
N ASN A 124 -4.54 -5.27 -1.86
CA ASN A 124 -4.50 -4.03 -2.64
C ASN A 124 -4.79 -2.78 -1.78
N HIS A 125 -5.67 -2.91 -0.79
CA HIS A 125 -6.06 -1.84 0.13
C HIS A 125 -4.97 -1.45 1.14
N ALA A 126 -3.98 -2.33 1.38
CA ALA A 126 -2.90 -2.06 2.34
C ALA A 126 -1.93 -0.95 1.88
N THR A 127 -2.05 -0.47 0.64
CA THR A 127 -1.17 0.55 0.05
C THR A 127 -1.71 1.99 0.19
N LEU A 128 -2.96 2.16 0.63
CA LEU A 128 -3.61 3.47 0.71
C LEU A 128 -3.14 4.29 1.93
N PRO A 129 -2.75 5.56 1.75
CA PRO A 129 -2.42 6.44 2.87
C PRO A 129 -3.59 6.68 3.81
N TRP A 130 -3.30 6.79 5.11
CA TRP A 130 -4.31 7.05 6.14
C TRP A 130 -5.10 8.34 5.88
N PHE A 131 -4.48 9.32 5.21
CA PHE A 131 -5.13 10.59 4.90
C PHE A 131 -6.10 10.52 3.70
N PHE A 132 -6.05 9.47 2.87
CA PHE A 132 -7.05 9.27 1.82
C PHE A 132 -8.46 9.03 2.38
N CYS A 133 -8.57 8.56 3.62
CA CYS A 133 -9.86 8.43 4.31
C CYS A 133 -10.57 9.78 4.48
N PHE A 134 -9.83 10.90 4.53
CA PHE A 134 -10.41 12.25 4.63
C PHE A 134 -10.75 12.88 3.27
N SER A 135 -10.30 12.28 2.15
CA SER A 135 -10.50 12.81 0.79
C SER A 135 -11.76 12.25 0.09
N GLY A 136 -12.60 11.50 0.79
CA GLY A 136 -13.85 10.93 0.25
C GLY A 136 -15.01 11.93 0.22
N LEU A 137 -14.80 13.11 -0.39
CA LEU A 137 -15.79 14.18 -0.55
C LEU A 137 -16.05 14.44 -2.03
#